data_AF-A0A1F9LQG4-F1
#
_entry.id   AF-A0A1F9LQG4-F1
#
_cell.length_a   1.000
_cell.length_b   1.000
_cell.length_c   1.000
_cell.angle_alpha   90.00
_cell.angle_beta   90.00
_cell.angle_gamma   90.00
#
_symmetry.space_group_name_H-M   'P 1'
#
loop_
_entity.id
_entity.type
_entity.pdbx_description
1 polymer ?
#
loop_
_entity_poly.entity_id
_entity_poly.type
_entity_poly.pdbx_seq_one_letter_code
_entity_poly.pdbx_strand_id
1 'polypeptide(L)'
;MPKPYPQKPKNCFEIIGEAAGHLPEEVRAAAPDIEWRKIVGLRNVLTHEYFGVTLPMIWDIVQNKVVPLEIACRILLTEVS
;
A
#
# COMPACT_ATOMS: atom_id res chain seq x y z
N MET A 1 27.81 -24.13 2.30
CA MET A 1 27.35 -22.74 2.12
C MET A 1 25.84 -22.73 2.24
N PRO A 2 25.23 -21.94 3.14
CA PRO A 2 23.77 -21.81 3.17
C PRO A 2 23.32 -21.14 1.87
N LYS A 3 22.30 -21.70 1.23
CA LYS A 3 21.66 -21.10 0.05
C LYS A 3 21.09 -19.72 0.44
N PRO A 4 21.07 -18.72 -0.45
CA PRO A 4 20.40 -17.45 -0.16
C PRO A 4 18.95 -17.76 0.18
N TYR A 5 18.41 -17.11 1.21
CA TYR A 5 17.01 -17.22 1.61
C TYR A 5 16.12 -17.19 0.37
N PRO A 6 15.11 -18.09 0.24
CA PRO A 6 14.13 -17.97 -0.83
C PRO A 6 13.57 -16.56 -0.77
N GLN A 7 13.57 -15.83 -1.90
CA GLN A 7 13.03 -14.47 -1.96
C GLN A 7 11.65 -14.50 -1.30
N LYS A 8 11.49 -13.74 -0.20
CA LYS A 8 10.21 -13.66 0.53
C LYS A 8 9.16 -13.23 -0.50
N PRO A 9 8.04 -13.97 -0.67
CA PRO A 9 7.00 -13.54 -1.59
C PRO A 9 6.55 -12.14 -1.17
N LYS A 10 6.60 -11.18 -2.11
CA LYS A 10 6.14 -9.81 -1.86
C LYS A 10 4.68 -9.89 -1.41
N ASN A 11 4.38 -9.37 -0.23
CA ASN A 11 2.99 -9.30 0.23
C ASN A 11 2.25 -8.21 -0.58
N CYS A 12 0.93 -8.32 -0.71
CA CYS A 12 0.14 -7.39 -1.52
C CYS A 12 0.30 -5.93 -1.06
N PHE A 13 0.54 -5.71 0.23
CA PHE A 13 0.71 -4.37 0.80
C PHE A 13 2.03 -3.70 0.38
N GLU A 14 3.13 -4.44 0.29
CA GLU A 14 4.40 -3.96 -0.25
C GLU A 14 4.22 -3.52 -1.71
N ILE A 15 3.48 -4.29 -2.51
CA ILE A 15 3.19 -3.97 -3.91
C ILE A 15 2.34 -2.69 -4.02
N ILE A 16 1.28 -2.56 -3.23
CA ILE A 16 0.42 -1.37 -3.22
C ILE A 16 1.23 -0.14 -2.78
N GLY A 17 2.04 -0.24 -1.74
CA GLY A 17 2.87 0.86 -1.26
C GLY A 17 3.94 1.30 -2.27
N GLU A 18 4.57 0.34 -2.97
CA GLU A 18 5.52 0.61 -4.05
C GLU A 18 4.84 1.34 -5.22
N ALA A 19 3.68 0.86 -5.67
CA ALA A 19 2.92 1.49 -6.74
C ALA A 19 2.46 2.91 -6.38
N ALA A 20 1.93 3.11 -5.16
CA ALA A 20 1.52 4.42 -4.68
C ALA A 20 2.67 5.42 -4.61
N GLY A 21 3.90 4.94 -4.34
CA GLY A 21 5.11 5.76 -4.30
C GLY A 21 5.56 6.27 -5.67
N HIS A 22 5.15 5.60 -6.75
CA HIS A 22 5.47 5.99 -8.12
C HIS A 22 4.41 6.89 -8.76
N LEU A 23 3.29 7.16 -8.08
CA LEU A 23 2.27 8.07 -8.60
C LEU A 23 2.80 9.51 -8.63
N PRO A 24 2.57 10.25 -9.74
CA PRO A 24 2.84 11.69 -9.78
C PRO A 24 2.14 12.44 -8.64
N GLU A 25 2.68 13.60 -8.26
CA GLU A 25 2.08 14.40 -7.19
C GLU A 25 0.68 14.89 -7.56
N GLU A 26 0.46 15.22 -8.82
CA GLU A 26 -0.80 15.69 -9.37
C GLU A 26 -1.91 14.63 -9.23
N VAL A 27 -1.56 13.36 -9.48
CA VAL A 27 -2.49 12.22 -9.33
C VAL A 27 -2.86 12.01 -7.86
N ARG A 28 -1.88 12.13 -6.96
CA ARG A 28 -2.14 12.02 -5.51
C ARG A 28 -2.95 13.21 -4.99
N ALA A 29 -2.71 14.41 -5.52
CA ALA A 29 -3.42 15.63 -5.18
C ALA A 29 -4.89 15.61 -5.64
N ALA A 30 -5.21 14.87 -6.72
CA ALA A 30 -6.58 14.68 -7.18
C ALA A 30 -7.45 13.82 -6.24
N ALA A 31 -6.84 13.08 -5.30
CA ALA A 31 -7.55 12.29 -4.29
C ALA A 31 -6.99 12.59 -2.89
N PRO A 32 -7.26 13.80 -2.33
CA PRO A 32 -6.66 14.27 -1.08
C PRO A 32 -7.17 13.51 0.16
N ASP A 33 -8.35 12.88 0.07
CA ASP A 33 -8.92 12.06 1.15
C ASP A 33 -8.18 10.74 1.37
N ILE A 34 -7.33 10.34 0.42
CA ILE A 34 -6.50 9.14 0.52
C ILE A 34 -5.20 9.47 1.23
N GLU A 35 -4.90 8.72 2.29
CA GLU A 35 -3.67 8.88 3.08
C GLU A 35 -2.43 8.29 2.37
N TRP A 36 -2.07 8.83 1.20
CA TRP A 36 -0.98 8.35 0.33
C TRP A 36 0.33 8.10 1.07
N ARG A 37 0.69 9.01 1.98
CA ARG A 37 1.92 8.91 2.77
C ARG A 37 1.96 7.66 3.64
N LYS A 38 0.80 7.25 4.20
CA LYS A 38 0.67 6.02 5.00
C LYS A 38 0.71 4.78 4.11
N ILE A 39 0.09 4.82 2.93
CA ILE A 39 0.09 3.72 1.96
C ILE A 39 1.52 3.44 1.49
N VAL A 40 2.29 4.48 1.13
CA VAL A 40 3.71 4.34 0.77
C VAL A 40 4.53 3.83 1.94
N GLY A 41 4.26 4.32 3.16
CA GLY A 41 4.93 3.89 4.38
C GLY A 41 4.66 2.44 4.78
N LEU A 42 3.55 1.84 4.33
CA LEU A 42 3.14 0.48 4.69
C LEU A 42 4.18 -0.57 4.26
N ARG A 43 4.88 -0.34 3.16
CA ARG A 43 6.02 -1.16 2.72
C ARG A 43 7.08 -1.28 3.81
N ASN A 44 7.44 -0.18 4.47
CA ASN A 44 8.51 -0.14 5.47
C ASN A 44 8.07 -0.80 6.79
N VAL A 45 6.79 -0.68 7.13
CA VAL A 45 6.21 -1.26 8.35
C VAL A 45 6.21 -2.80 8.29
N LEU A 46 6.03 -3.39 7.11
CA LEU A 46 5.98 -4.84 6.92
C LEU A 46 7.35 -5.49 6.68
N THR A 47 8.34 -4.72 6.23
CA THR A 47 9.72 -5.19 6.04
C THR A 47 10.52 -5.20 7.35
N HIS A 48 10.24 -4.30 8.29
CA HIS A 48 10.90 -4.22 9.60
C HIS A 48 10.26 -5.15 10.66
N GLU A 49 10.21 -6.46 10.34
CA GLU A 49 9.98 -7.57 11.28
C GLU A 49 8.69 -7.56 12.13
N TYR A 50 7.58 -7.02 11.61
CA TYR A 50 6.28 -7.02 12.34
C TYR A 50 6.33 -6.32 13.72
N PHE A 51 7.39 -5.57 14.04
CA PHE A 51 7.49 -4.92 15.35
C PHE A 51 6.40 -3.84 15.45
N GLY A 52 5.33 -4.16 16.19
CA GLY A 52 4.17 -3.28 16.38
C GLY A 52 3.00 -3.48 15.40
N VAL A 53 3.09 -4.42 14.44
CA VAL A 53 1.98 -4.75 13.54
C VAL A 53 1.25 -5.97 14.06
N THR A 54 -0.01 -5.80 14.45
CA THR A 54 -0.85 -6.87 14.95
C THR A 54 -1.77 -7.40 13.86
N LEU A 55 -2.19 -8.66 13.93
CA LEU A 55 -3.16 -9.24 13.00
C LEU A 55 -4.48 -8.43 12.94
N PRO A 56 -5.04 -7.92 14.06
CA PRO A 56 -6.18 -7.00 14.02
C PRO A 56 -5.95 -5.74 13.20
N MET A 57 -4.74 -5.16 13.24
CA MET A 57 -4.41 -3.99 12.43
C MET A 57 -4.42 -4.33 10.94
N ILE A 58 -3.84 -5.49 10.57
CA ILE A 58 -3.89 -5.97 9.19
C ILE A 58 -5.34 -6.22 8.74
N TRP A 59 -6.14 -6.83 9.60
CA TRP A 59 -7.56 -7.08 9.31
C TRP A 59 -8.34 -5.78 9.10
N ASP A 60 -8.10 -4.76 9.93
CA ASP A 60 -8.69 -3.42 9.76
C ASP A 60 -8.31 -2.80 8.42
N ILE A 61 -7.03 -2.88 8.03
CA ILE A 61 -6.58 -2.36 6.73
C ILE A 61 -7.32 -3.05 5.59
N VAL A 62 -7.40 -4.39 5.60
CA VAL A 62 -8.09 -5.15 4.55
C VAL A 62 -9.57 -4.77 4.46
N GLN A 63 -10.26 -4.74 5.60
CA GLN A 63 -11.71 -4.52 5.63
C GLN A 63 -12.10 -3.07 5.35
N ASN A 64 -11.35 -2.11 5.89
CA ASN A 64 -11.78 -0.72 5.98
C ASN A 64 -10.98 0.24 5.08
N LYS A 65 -9.78 -0.14 4.62
CA LYS A 65 -8.89 0.78 3.88
C LYS A 65 -8.69 0.40 2.42
N VAL A 66 -8.77 -0.89 2.09
CA VAL A 66 -8.58 -1.36 0.70
C VAL A 66 -9.74 -0.93 -0.21
N VAL A 67 -11.00 -1.07 0.23
CA VAL A 67 -12.17 -0.73 -0.61
C VAL A 67 -12.22 0.77 -0.97
N PRO A 68 -12.06 1.72 -0.03
CA PRO A 68 -12.00 3.14 -0.37
C PRO A 68 -10.84 3.49 -1.34
N LEU A 69 -9.68 2.84 -1.16
CA LEU A 69 -8.54 3.03 -2.05
C LEU A 69 -8.85 2.53 -3.47
N GLU A 70 -9.47 1.37 -3.61
CA GLU A 70 -9.88 0.84 -4.92
C GLU A 70 -10.83 1.81 -5.63
N ILE A 71 -11.84 2.32 -4.92
CA ILE A 71 -12.81 3.27 -5.47
C ILE A 71 -12.12 4.54 -5.95
N ALA A 72 -11.22 5.12 -5.14
CA ALA A 72 -10.46 6.30 -5.52
C ALA A 72 -9.61 6.04 -6.77
N CYS A 73 -8.93 4.90 -6.86
CA CYS A 73 -8.18 4.52 -8.05
C CYS A 73 -9.07 4.41 -9.29
N ARG A 74 -10.28 3.86 -9.16
CA ARG A 74 -11.23 3.77 -10.28
C ARG A 74 -11.69 5.16 -10.75
N ILE A 75 -11.97 6.07 -9.83
CA ILE A 75 -12.35 7.45 -10.14
C ILE A 75 -11.21 8.15 -10.89
N LEU A 76 -9.97 8.07 -10.38
CA LEU A 76 -8.81 8.67 -11.02
C LEU A 76 -8.57 8.12 -12.44
N LEU A 77 -8.81 6.83 -12.68
CA LEU A 77 -8.71 6.27 -14.03
C LEU A 77 -9.76 6.82 -15.00
N THR A 78 -10.94 7.19 -14.51
CA THR A 78 -12.00 7.78 -15.35
C THR A 78 -11.81 9.27 -15.61
N GLU A 79 -11.13 10.00 -14.72
CA GLU A 79 -10.83 11.43 -14.92
C GLU A 79 -9.62 11.68 -15.82
N VAL A 80 -8.74 10.67 -15.96
CA VAL A 80 -7.51 10.74 -16.78
C VAL A 80 -7.71 10.12 -18.18
N SER A 81 -8.89 9.59 -18.48
CA SER A 81 -9.26 9.04 -19.81
C SER A 81 -10.04 10.06 -20.64
#